data_AF-A0A4S3KHR6-F1
#
_entry.id   AF-A0A4S3KHR6-F1
#
_cell.length_a   1.000
_cell.length_b   1.000
_cell.length_c   1.000
_cell.angle_alpha   90.00
_cell.angle_beta   90.00
_cell.angle_gamma   90.00
#
_symmetry.space_group_name_H-M   'P 1'
#
loop_
_entity.id
_entity.type
_entity.pdbx_description
1 polymer ?
#
loop_
_entity_poly.entity_id
_entity_poly.type
_entity_poly.pdbx_seq_one_letter_code
_entity_poly.pdbx_strand_id
1 'polypeptide(L)'
;MARRRPAWMFVGYAALWVLLLALLPWWLGLPVLLALAAAVLLLQQRLSAPHAGLIRHALRWGLPGWLFALQRALGSDAFAWGAALLGALVGYTLLAGLEAWLDRDLRRAPPGPPAAEWPELAHAPIGPPAEIIELLPPQWHEARGELPDPLGGAVHCEPGGCRFDDGTRVDARDGVIRIAFSPGGRWFAACSGKRGVLLWDRQRDRRHRLRNWQLCGWYREQPWLTRREGTVPLALAAVLGQDADEPPRTRPRT
;
A
#
# COMPACT_ATOMS: atom_id res chain seq x y z
N MET A 1 4.83 -15.42 -14.08
CA MET A 1 4.92 -16.38 -12.95
C MET A 1 5.53 -15.69 -11.74
N ALA A 2 4.72 -15.29 -10.76
CA ALA A 2 5.18 -14.59 -9.56
C ALA A 2 5.75 -15.61 -8.57
N ARG A 3 7.07 -15.60 -8.38
CA ARG A 3 7.79 -16.44 -7.42
C ARG A 3 7.35 -16.02 -6.01
N ARG A 4 6.35 -16.70 -5.44
CA ARG A 4 5.95 -16.54 -4.02
C ARG A 4 7.21 -16.82 -3.19
N ARG A 5 7.75 -15.79 -2.54
CA ARG A 5 8.86 -15.97 -1.59
C ARG A 5 8.34 -16.90 -0.49
N PRO A 6 9.01 -18.03 -0.20
CA PRO A 6 8.46 -19.04 0.69
C PRO A 6 8.34 -18.47 2.10
N ALA A 7 7.14 -18.57 2.67
CA ALA A 7 6.81 -18.09 4.03
C ALA A 7 7.76 -18.64 5.10
N TRP A 8 8.38 -19.80 4.85
CA TRP A 8 9.37 -20.43 5.72
C TRP A 8 10.64 -19.60 5.93
N MET A 9 11.01 -18.77 4.95
CA MET A 9 12.17 -17.87 5.10
C MET A 9 11.91 -16.82 6.19
N PHE A 10 10.67 -16.31 6.30
CA PHE A 10 10.28 -15.36 7.34
C PHE A 10 10.27 -15.98 8.74
N VAL A 11 9.88 -17.26 8.84
CA VAL A 11 9.93 -18.02 10.11
C VAL A 11 11.38 -18.20 10.56
N GLY A 12 12.29 -18.54 9.63
CA GLY A 12 13.72 -18.65 9.92
C GLY A 12 14.34 -17.34 10.41
N TYR A 13 14.02 -16.21 9.76
CA TYR A 13 14.47 -14.89 10.20
C TYR A 13 13.92 -14.50 11.57
N ALA A 14 12.65 -14.82 11.88
CA ALA A 14 12.06 -14.55 13.19
C ALA A 14 12.74 -15.37 14.30
N ALA A 15 12.98 -16.65 14.07
CA ALA A 15 13.68 -17.52 15.03
C ALA A 15 15.12 -17.05 15.29
N LEU A 16 15.85 -16.68 14.23
CA LEU A 16 17.21 -16.18 14.32
C LEU A 16 17.28 -14.83 15.06
N TRP A 17 16.26 -13.98 14.87
CA TRP A 17 16.12 -12.71 15.58
C TRP A 17 15.81 -12.89 17.07
N VAL A 18 14.94 -13.83 17.42
CA VAL A 18 14.65 -14.22 18.81
C VAL A 18 15.92 -14.73 19.50
N LEU A 19 16.68 -15.61 18.82
CA LEU A 19 17.92 -16.17 19.36
C LEU A 19 18.99 -15.09 19.58
N LEU A 20 19.13 -14.15 18.64
CA LEU A 20 20.08 -13.05 18.74
C LEU A 20 19.77 -12.13 19.93
N LEU A 21 18.50 -11.79 20.15
CA LEU A 21 18.08 -10.98 21.30
C LEU A 21 18.15 -11.74 22.63
N ALA A 22 17.98 -13.06 22.60
CA ALA A 22 18.15 -13.94 23.76
C ALA A 22 19.62 -14.09 24.19
N LEU A 23 20.56 -13.99 23.25
CA LEU A 23 22.00 -14.02 23.50
C LEU A 23 22.59 -12.65 23.86
N LEU A 24 21.87 -11.56 23.56
CA LEU A 24 22.31 -10.20 23.86
C LEU A 24 22.21 -9.90 25.36
N PRO A 25 23.13 -9.10 25.94
CA PRO A 25 23.01 -8.67 27.32
C PRO A 25 21.68 -7.93 27.52
N TRP A 26 20.93 -8.27 28.58
CA TRP A 26 19.56 -7.81 28.81
C TRP A 26 19.38 -6.27 28.83
N TRP A 27 20.45 -5.54 29.17
CA TRP A 27 20.55 -4.08 29.17
C TRP A 27 20.67 -3.46 27.76
N LEU A 28 21.04 -4.24 26.75
CA LEU A 28 21.13 -3.83 25.34
C LEU A 28 19.87 -4.18 24.53
N GLY A 29 19.09 -5.19 24.92
CA GLY A 29 17.88 -5.59 24.19
C GLY A 29 16.76 -4.54 24.23
N LEU A 30 16.51 -3.95 25.40
CA LEU A 30 15.48 -2.92 25.59
C LEU A 30 15.75 -1.62 24.80
N PRO A 31 16.96 -1.02 24.83
CA PRO A 31 17.24 0.17 24.02
C PRO A 31 17.22 -0.11 22.52
N VAL A 32 17.56 -1.33 22.07
CA VAL A 32 17.43 -1.73 20.65
C VAL A 32 15.96 -1.79 20.22
N LEU A 33 15.07 -2.34 21.06
CA LEU A 33 13.63 -2.36 20.80
C LEU A 33 13.03 -0.94 20.79
N LEU A 34 13.46 -0.08 21.73
CA LEU A 34 13.04 1.33 21.77
C LEU A 34 13.54 2.12 20.55
N ALA A 35 14.77 1.89 20.11
CA ALA A 35 15.32 2.51 18.90
C ALA A 35 14.58 2.06 17.64
N LEU A 36 14.20 0.79 17.54
CA LEU A 36 13.35 0.25 16.47
C LEU A 36 11.96 0.88 16.48
N ALA A 37 11.34 1.02 17.65
CA ALA A 37 10.03 1.68 17.80
C ALA A 37 10.10 3.18 17.43
N ALA A 38 11.12 3.89 17.88
CA ALA A 38 11.36 5.28 17.52
C ALA A 38 11.64 5.44 16.02
N ALA A 39 12.44 4.55 15.42
CA ALA A 39 12.68 4.54 13.99
C ALA A 39 11.39 4.32 13.19
N VAL A 40 10.48 3.46 13.65
CA VAL A 40 9.15 3.30 13.02
C VAL A 40 8.39 4.60 13.09
N LEU A 41 8.24 5.21 14.27
CA LEU A 41 7.51 6.46 14.48
C LEU A 41 8.06 7.61 13.62
N LEU A 42 9.39 7.73 13.52
CA LEU A 42 10.05 8.82 12.81
C LEU A 42 10.09 8.60 11.28
N LEU A 43 10.18 7.35 10.82
CA LEU A 43 10.28 7.03 9.39
C LEU A 43 8.94 6.57 8.76
N GLN A 44 7.80 6.67 9.45
CA GLN A 44 6.49 6.26 8.92
C GLN A 44 6.17 6.87 7.54
N GLN A 45 6.58 8.12 7.30
CA GLN A 45 6.35 8.80 6.04
C GLN A 45 7.25 8.34 4.89
N ARG A 46 8.36 7.64 5.20
CA ARG A 46 9.37 7.19 4.22
C ARG A 46 9.43 5.67 4.06
N LEU A 47 8.87 4.90 4.99
CA LEU A 47 8.86 3.43 4.97
C LEU A 47 7.74 2.88 4.07
N SER A 48 8.12 2.08 3.08
CA SER A 48 7.17 1.36 2.21
C SER A 48 6.43 0.27 2.99
N ALA A 49 5.14 0.03 2.68
CA ALA A 49 4.25 -0.96 3.33
C ALA A 49 4.89 -2.32 3.67
N PRO A 50 5.70 -2.98 2.81
CA PRO A 50 6.32 -4.25 3.17
C PRO A 50 7.40 -4.16 4.27
N HIS A 51 8.08 -3.01 4.41
CA HIS A 51 9.11 -2.82 5.44
C HIS A 51 8.49 -2.54 6.81
N ALA A 52 7.35 -1.83 6.84
CA ALA A 52 6.57 -1.63 8.06
C ALA A 52 6.05 -2.95 8.64
N GLY A 53 5.61 -3.89 7.78
CA GLY A 53 5.18 -5.22 8.20
C GLY A 53 6.31 -6.05 8.83
N LEU A 54 7.50 -6.03 8.23
CA LEU A 54 8.69 -6.70 8.76
C LEU A 54 9.12 -6.16 10.14
N ILE A 55 9.10 -4.84 10.32
CA ILE A 55 9.50 -4.22 11.59
C ILE A 55 8.46 -4.51 12.69
N ARG A 56 7.16 -4.52 12.37
CA ARG A 56 6.11 -4.96 13.30
C ARG A 56 6.31 -6.41 13.72
N HIS A 57 6.69 -7.28 12.78
CA HIS A 57 7.01 -8.67 13.09
C HIS A 57 8.25 -8.78 14.00
N ALA A 58 9.29 -8.01 13.73
CA ALA A 58 10.50 -7.97 14.55
C ALA A 58 10.24 -7.44 15.97
N LEU A 59 9.35 -6.47 16.15
CA LEU A 59 8.96 -5.94 17.46
C LEU A 59 8.13 -6.96 18.24
N ARG A 60 7.20 -7.64 17.57
CA ARG A 60 6.32 -8.66 18.16
C ARG A 60 7.09 -9.91 18.61
N TRP A 61 8.12 -10.31 17.87
CA TRP A 61 8.96 -11.46 18.22
C TRP A 61 10.25 -11.08 18.97
N GLY A 62 10.62 -9.81 19.04
CA GLY A 62 11.77 -9.36 19.83
C GLY A 62 11.51 -9.32 21.34
N LEU A 63 10.26 -9.07 21.74
CA LEU A 63 9.79 -9.13 23.13
C LEU A 63 10.06 -10.49 23.81
N PRO A 64 9.68 -11.64 23.23
CA PRO A 64 9.96 -12.93 23.84
C PRO A 64 11.47 -13.23 23.94
N GLY A 65 12.29 -12.80 22.98
CA GLY A 65 13.75 -12.94 23.06
C GLY A 65 14.37 -12.12 24.21
N TRP A 66 13.92 -10.87 24.39
CA TRP A 66 14.37 -10.02 25.49
C TRP A 66 13.91 -10.53 26.87
N LEU A 67 12.67 -11.01 26.98
CA LEU A 67 12.16 -11.62 28.22
C LEU A 67 12.97 -12.86 28.63
N PHE A 68 13.40 -13.67 27.66
CA PHE A 68 14.26 -14.83 27.92
C PHE A 68 15.66 -14.42 28.40
N ALA A 69 16.26 -13.38 27.83
CA ALA A 69 17.54 -12.83 28.29
C ALA A 69 17.45 -12.24 29.71
N LEU A 70 16.33 -11.56 30.02
CA LEU A 70 16.04 -11.02 31.35
C LEU A 70 15.87 -12.14 32.38
N GLN A 71 15.13 -13.21 32.03
CA GLN A 71 14.95 -14.39 32.88
C GLN A 71 16.30 -15.06 33.20
N ARG A 72 17.19 -15.16 32.21
CA ARG A 72 18.54 -15.73 32.41
C ARG A 72 19.40 -14.87 33.34
N ALA A 73 19.21 -13.55 33.34
CA ALA A 73 20.00 -12.61 34.14
C ALA A 73 19.50 -12.44 35.59
N LEU A 74 18.19 -12.55 35.83
CA LEU A 74 17.59 -12.34 37.17
C LEU A 74 17.55 -13.61 38.05
N GLY A 75 17.90 -14.77 37.51
CA GLY A 75 17.80 -16.05 38.24
C GLY A 75 16.37 -16.56 38.36
N SER A 76 16.20 -17.84 38.71
CA SER A 76 14.92 -18.55 38.72
C SER A 76 14.05 -18.27 39.95
N ASP A 77 13.99 -17.03 40.41
CA ASP A 77 13.19 -16.67 41.58
C ASP A 77 11.74 -16.38 41.19
N ALA A 78 10.78 -16.70 42.05
CA ALA A 78 9.34 -16.48 41.79
C ALA A 78 9.02 -15.00 41.50
N PHE A 79 9.80 -14.09 42.07
CA PHE A 79 9.71 -12.66 41.82
C PHE A 79 10.15 -12.27 40.39
N ALA A 80 11.15 -12.96 39.82
CA ALA A 80 11.60 -12.75 38.45
C ALA A 80 10.54 -13.16 37.43
N TRP A 81 9.77 -14.22 37.71
CA TRP A 81 8.60 -14.61 36.91
C TRP A 81 7.49 -13.55 36.95
N GLY A 82 7.21 -12.98 38.13
CA GLY A 82 6.23 -11.90 38.28
C GLY A 82 6.62 -10.65 37.49
N ALA A 83 7.89 -10.24 37.59
CA ALA A 83 8.42 -9.11 36.84
C ALA A 83 8.39 -9.34 35.31
N ALA A 84 8.71 -10.56 34.86
CA ALA A 84 8.65 -10.91 33.44
C ALA A 84 7.21 -10.90 32.89
N LEU A 85 6.24 -11.44 33.64
CA LEU A 85 4.83 -11.43 33.26
C LEU A 85 4.27 -10.00 33.22
N LEU A 86 4.61 -9.16 34.20
CA LEU A 86 4.22 -7.74 34.20
C LEU A 86 4.85 -6.98 33.03
N GLY A 87 6.14 -7.20 32.76
CA GLY A 87 6.83 -6.60 31.62
C GLY A 87 6.22 -7.02 30.28
N ALA A 88 5.88 -8.31 30.14
CA ALA A 88 5.18 -8.83 28.96
C ALA A 88 3.79 -8.20 28.80
N LEU A 89 3.03 -8.09 29.89
CA LEU A 89 1.71 -7.48 29.89
C LEU A 89 1.78 -6.00 29.52
N VAL A 90 2.70 -5.24 30.13
CA VAL A 90 2.90 -3.81 29.82
C VAL A 90 3.36 -3.64 28.37
N GLY A 91 4.32 -4.44 27.91
CA GLY A 91 4.80 -4.42 26.53
C GLY A 91 3.71 -4.76 25.50
N TYR A 92 2.90 -5.78 25.79
CA TYR A 92 1.75 -6.14 24.96
C TYR A 92 0.69 -5.04 24.95
N THR A 93 0.40 -4.44 26.10
CA THR A 93 -0.60 -3.36 26.22
C THR A 93 -0.14 -2.10 25.47
N LEU A 94 1.15 -1.76 25.56
CA LEU A 94 1.73 -0.64 24.83
C LEU A 94 1.72 -0.89 23.31
N LEU A 95 2.03 -2.12 22.88
CA LEU A 95 1.97 -2.53 21.48
C LEU A 95 0.53 -2.47 20.94
N ALA A 96 -0.43 -3.01 21.68
CA ALA A 96 -1.84 -2.96 21.33
C ALA A 96 -2.36 -1.51 21.28
N GLY A 97 -1.94 -0.65 22.21
CA GLY A 97 -2.25 0.77 22.21
C GLY A 97 -1.66 1.50 21.00
N LEU A 98 -0.42 1.17 20.61
CA LEU A 98 0.22 1.71 19.41
C LEU A 98 -0.52 1.27 18.14
N GLU A 99 -0.91 0.00 18.03
CA GLU A 99 -1.70 -0.50 16.91
C GLU A 99 -3.07 0.18 16.83
N ALA A 100 -3.75 0.33 17.98
CA ALA A 100 -5.02 1.03 18.06
C ALA A 100 -4.90 2.51 17.68
N TRP A 101 -3.81 3.18 18.07
CA TRP A 101 -3.54 4.58 17.69
C TRP A 101 -3.26 4.71 16.18
N LEU A 102 -2.47 3.81 15.61
CA LEU A 102 -2.19 3.78 14.17
C LEU A 102 -3.46 3.53 13.34
N ASP A 103 -4.34 2.64 13.80
CA ASP A 103 -5.63 2.40 13.17
C ASP A 103 -6.60 3.56 13.37
N ARG A 104 -6.43 4.36 14.43
CA ARG A 104 -7.25 5.55 14.69
C ARG A 104 -6.94 6.68 13.71
N ASP A 105 -5.67 6.89 13.39
CA ASP A 105 -5.28 7.86 12.36
C ASP A 105 -5.70 7.41 10.94
N LEU A 106 -5.84 6.10 10.71
CA LEU A 106 -6.47 5.57 9.49
C LEU A 106 -7.99 5.80 9.45
N ARG A 107 -8.65 5.78 10.62
CA ARG A 107 -10.08 6.04 10.78
C ARG A 107 -10.46 7.51 10.87
N ARG A 108 -9.48 8.43 10.94
CA ARG A 108 -9.68 9.88 10.73
C ARG A 108 -9.93 10.21 9.26
N ALA A 109 -10.74 9.41 8.57
CA ALA A 109 -11.62 9.99 7.57
C ALA A 109 -12.67 10.83 8.32
N PRO A 110 -13.09 12.00 7.81
CA PRO A 110 -14.22 12.71 8.39
C PRO A 110 -15.36 11.69 8.59
N PRO A 111 -16.04 11.71 9.75
CA PRO A 111 -17.17 10.81 9.97
C PRO A 111 -18.10 10.96 8.76
N GLY A 112 -18.27 9.85 8.03
CA GLY A 112 -19.29 9.78 7.01
C GLY A 112 -20.64 10.11 7.66
N PRO A 113 -21.62 10.59 6.86
CA PRO A 113 -22.96 10.82 7.38
C PRO A 113 -23.44 9.59 8.17
N PRO A 114 -24.20 9.79 9.27
CA PRO A 114 -24.66 8.70 10.12
C PRO A 114 -25.25 7.60 9.22
N ALA A 115 -24.68 6.40 9.33
CA ALA A 115 -25.16 5.26 8.56
C ALA A 115 -26.60 4.99 9.00
N ALA A 116 -27.53 5.15 8.07
CA ALA A 116 -28.95 4.89 8.29
C ALA A 116 -29.11 3.46 8.84
N GLU A 117 -29.95 3.30 9.85
CA GLU A 117 -30.22 1.98 10.43
C GLU A 117 -30.93 1.11 9.39
N TRP A 118 -30.75 -0.22 9.43
CA TRP A 118 -31.33 -1.16 8.47
C TRP A 118 -32.81 -0.93 8.10
N PRO A 119 -33.71 -0.50 9.03
CA PRO A 119 -35.09 -0.14 8.69
C PRO A 119 -35.19 1.07 7.76
N GLU A 120 -34.35 2.08 7.95
CA GLU A 120 -34.32 3.30 7.11
C GLU A 120 -33.76 3.00 5.71
N LEU A 121 -32.77 2.10 5.62
CA LEU A 121 -32.23 1.64 4.33
C LEU A 121 -33.26 0.89 3.49
N ALA A 122 -34.19 0.16 4.12
CA ALA A 122 -35.26 -0.55 3.42
C ALA A 122 -36.36 0.37 2.88
N HIS A 123 -36.53 1.55 3.48
CA HIS A 123 -37.48 2.58 3.05
C HIS A 123 -36.86 3.65 2.16
N ALA A 124 -35.54 3.65 1.99
CA ALA A 124 -34.88 4.53 1.05
C ALA A 124 -35.43 4.26 -0.37
N PRO A 125 -35.74 5.31 -1.15
CA PRO A 125 -36.10 5.12 -2.55
C PRO A 125 -34.99 4.34 -3.23
N ILE A 126 -35.35 3.38 -4.08
CA ILE A 126 -34.39 2.58 -4.86
C ILE A 126 -33.47 3.58 -5.54
N GLY A 127 -32.22 3.62 -5.10
CA GLY A 127 -31.21 4.50 -5.67
C GLY A 127 -31.04 4.22 -7.17
N PRO A 128 -30.27 5.04 -7.90
CA PRO A 128 -29.91 4.69 -9.27
C PRO A 128 -29.41 3.23 -9.31
N PRO A 129 -29.75 2.47 -10.36
CA PRO A 129 -29.46 1.05 -10.43
C PRO A 129 -28.00 0.81 -10.05
N ALA A 130 -27.78 0.01 -9.00
CA ALA A 130 -26.45 -0.27 -8.49
C ALA A 130 -25.66 -1.02 -9.58
N GLU A 131 -24.80 -0.29 -10.29
CA GLU A 131 -23.94 -0.87 -11.31
C GLU A 131 -22.76 -1.57 -10.64
N ILE A 132 -22.63 -2.87 -10.88
CA ILE A 132 -21.47 -3.63 -10.41
C ILE A 132 -20.27 -3.22 -11.27
N ILE A 133 -19.23 -2.70 -10.60
CA ILE A 133 -18.01 -2.25 -11.26
C ILE A 133 -17.01 -3.41 -11.26
N GLU A 134 -16.95 -4.13 -12.38
CA GLU A 134 -15.96 -5.19 -12.58
C GLU A 134 -14.64 -4.63 -13.13
N LEU A 135 -13.62 -4.59 -12.29
CA LEU A 135 -12.31 -4.07 -12.67
C LEU A 135 -11.52 -5.11 -13.49
N LEU A 136 -11.16 -4.75 -14.70
CA LEU A 136 -10.20 -5.51 -15.51
C LEU A 136 -8.78 -5.26 -14.98
N PRO A 137 -8.03 -6.29 -14.57
CA PRO A 137 -6.71 -6.09 -14.02
C PRO A 137 -5.73 -5.56 -15.09
N PRO A 138 -4.82 -4.63 -14.75
CA PRO A 138 -3.85 -4.12 -15.68
C PRO A 138 -2.83 -5.20 -16.07
N GLN A 139 -2.65 -5.39 -17.38
CA GLN A 139 -1.62 -6.29 -17.92
C GLN A 139 -0.26 -5.58 -17.91
N TRP A 140 0.49 -5.75 -16.82
CA TRP A 140 1.80 -5.15 -16.66
C TRP A 140 2.88 -5.90 -17.45
N HIS A 141 3.62 -5.16 -18.25
CA HIS A 141 4.81 -5.62 -18.96
C HIS A 141 6.05 -4.92 -18.41
N GLU A 142 7.21 -5.59 -18.45
CA GLU A 142 8.47 -4.94 -18.09
C GLU A 142 8.80 -3.85 -19.12
N ALA A 143 9.21 -2.67 -18.64
CA ALA A 143 9.52 -1.53 -19.48
C ALA A 143 10.93 -1.66 -20.07
N ARG A 144 11.13 -2.64 -20.95
CA ARG A 144 12.44 -2.95 -21.56
C ARG A 144 12.30 -3.30 -23.02
N GLY A 145 13.09 -2.61 -23.85
CA GLY A 145 13.14 -2.89 -25.28
C GLY A 145 11.89 -2.42 -26.00
N GLU A 146 11.55 -3.12 -27.07
CA GLU A 146 10.40 -2.84 -27.92
C GLU A 146 9.18 -3.64 -27.46
N LEU A 147 8.07 -2.94 -27.23
CA LEU A 147 6.78 -3.53 -26.88
C LEU A 147 5.71 -3.10 -27.88
N PRO A 148 4.73 -3.97 -28.22
CA PRO A 148 3.66 -3.62 -29.14
C PRO A 148 2.74 -2.55 -28.53
N ASP A 149 2.38 -1.54 -29.34
CA ASP A 149 1.37 -0.54 -28.99
C ASP A 149 -0.03 -1.03 -29.43
N PRO A 150 -1.04 -1.08 -28.53
CA PRO A 150 -2.40 -1.42 -28.89
C PRO A 150 -3.05 -0.51 -29.95
N LEU A 151 -2.58 0.74 -30.08
CA LEU A 151 -3.04 1.67 -31.12
C LEU A 151 -2.26 1.54 -32.45
N GLY A 152 -1.31 0.61 -32.53
CA GLY A 152 -0.44 0.38 -33.68
C GLY A 152 0.96 0.96 -33.50
N GLY A 153 1.96 0.29 -34.08
CA GLY A 153 3.38 0.60 -33.90
C GLY A 153 3.98 -0.04 -32.65
N ALA A 154 5.12 0.49 -32.21
CA ALA A 154 5.86 0.01 -31.06
C ALA A 154 6.20 1.11 -30.05
N VAL A 155 6.40 0.67 -28.81
CA VAL A 155 6.89 1.46 -27.70
C VAL A 155 8.26 0.97 -27.29
N HIS A 156 9.24 1.84 -27.42
CA HIS A 156 10.61 1.63 -27.03
C HIS A 156 10.81 2.14 -25.60
N CYS A 157 10.88 1.22 -24.64
CA CYS A 157 11.10 1.57 -23.24
C CYS A 157 12.58 1.43 -22.84
N GLU A 158 13.11 2.53 -22.33
CA GLU A 158 14.45 2.66 -21.76
C GLU A 158 14.36 2.97 -20.26
N PRO A 159 15.45 2.80 -19.48
CA PRO A 159 15.43 3.07 -18.04
C PRO A 159 14.97 4.50 -17.67
N GLY A 160 15.12 5.48 -18.57
CA GLY A 160 14.71 6.87 -18.35
C GLY A 160 13.26 7.21 -18.75
N GLY A 161 12.57 6.33 -19.49
CA GLY A 161 11.26 6.64 -20.06
C GLY A 161 10.89 5.73 -21.23
N CYS A 162 9.69 5.90 -21.76
CA CYS A 162 9.24 5.18 -22.95
C CYS A 162 9.03 6.17 -24.12
N ARG A 163 9.49 5.78 -25.29
CA ARG A 163 9.33 6.50 -26.55
C ARG A 163 8.41 5.70 -27.48
N PHE A 164 7.40 6.35 -28.00
CA PHE A 164 6.47 5.79 -28.96
C PHE A 164 6.96 6.11 -30.38
N ASP A 165 6.60 5.28 -31.36
CA ASP A 165 6.97 5.50 -32.77
C ASP A 165 6.39 6.78 -33.37
N ASP A 166 5.28 7.28 -32.80
CA ASP A 166 4.72 8.60 -33.12
C ASP A 166 5.61 9.78 -32.66
N GLY A 167 6.76 9.50 -32.04
CA GLY A 167 7.71 10.47 -31.50
C GLY A 167 7.39 10.91 -30.07
N THR A 168 6.25 10.49 -29.51
CA THR A 168 5.86 10.88 -28.16
C THR A 168 6.75 10.22 -27.12
N ARG A 169 7.25 11.04 -26.20
CA ARG A 169 8.11 10.57 -25.11
C ARG A 169 7.45 10.75 -23.76
N VAL A 170 7.46 9.69 -22.97
CA VAL A 170 6.96 9.63 -21.61
C VAL A 170 8.13 9.37 -20.66
N ASP A 171 8.62 10.45 -20.06
CA ASP A 171 9.74 10.38 -19.11
C ASP A 171 9.27 10.18 -17.67
N ALA A 172 10.02 9.37 -16.94
CA ALA A 172 9.86 9.22 -15.50
C ALA A 172 11.19 9.49 -14.80
N ARG A 173 11.24 10.57 -13.99
CA ARG A 173 12.44 10.95 -13.21
C ARG A 173 13.04 9.82 -12.37
N ASP A 174 12.20 8.89 -11.91
CA ASP A 174 12.57 7.79 -11.03
C ASP A 174 12.78 6.46 -11.80
N GLY A 175 12.70 6.52 -13.14
CA GLY A 175 12.77 5.38 -14.05
C GLY A 175 11.46 4.62 -14.20
N VAL A 176 11.18 4.12 -15.41
CA VAL A 176 10.00 3.28 -15.67
C VAL A 176 10.40 1.82 -15.50
N ILE A 177 9.67 1.08 -14.66
CA ILE A 177 9.96 -0.34 -14.40
C ILE A 177 8.96 -1.24 -15.13
N ARG A 178 7.68 -0.88 -15.08
CA ARG A 178 6.63 -1.60 -15.80
C ARG A 178 5.63 -0.65 -16.42
N ILE A 179 5.05 -1.09 -17.52
CA ILE A 179 4.02 -0.38 -18.27
C ILE A 179 2.79 -1.23 -18.45
N ALA A 180 1.63 -0.62 -18.60
CA ALA A 180 0.37 -1.29 -18.90
C ALA A 180 -0.49 -0.36 -19.77
N PHE A 181 -1.23 -0.94 -20.70
CA PHE A 181 -2.22 -0.22 -21.48
C PHE A 181 -3.63 -0.53 -20.97
N SER A 182 -4.56 0.39 -21.21
CA SER A 182 -5.98 0.05 -21.15
C SER A 182 -6.34 -0.90 -22.31
N PRO A 183 -7.41 -1.70 -22.18
CA PRO A 183 -7.84 -2.63 -23.23
C PRO A 183 -7.99 -1.99 -24.61
N GLY A 184 -8.51 -0.76 -24.69
CA GLY A 184 -8.64 0.02 -25.92
C GLY A 184 -7.44 0.91 -26.26
N GLY A 185 -6.33 0.83 -25.51
CA GLY A 185 -5.10 1.60 -25.79
C GLY A 185 -5.15 3.09 -25.46
N ARG A 186 -6.31 3.63 -25.03
CA ARG A 186 -6.48 5.05 -24.69
C ARG A 186 -5.53 5.50 -23.57
N TRP A 187 -5.37 4.67 -22.56
CA TRP A 187 -4.52 4.99 -21.42
C TRP A 187 -3.22 4.22 -21.48
N PHE A 188 -2.14 4.94 -21.22
CA PHE A 188 -0.84 4.38 -20.92
C PHE A 188 -0.53 4.59 -19.43
N ALA A 189 -0.24 3.51 -18.73
CA ALA A 189 0.19 3.53 -17.35
C ALA A 189 1.66 3.11 -17.26
N ALA A 190 2.46 3.89 -16.54
CA ALA A 190 3.84 3.58 -16.23
C ALA A 190 4.01 3.61 -14.71
N CYS A 191 4.61 2.57 -14.15
CA CYS A 191 4.94 2.54 -12.73
C CYS A 191 6.45 2.64 -12.51
N SER A 192 6.79 3.48 -11.54
CA SER A 192 8.16 3.67 -11.08
C SER A 192 8.25 3.12 -9.67
N GLY A 193 8.76 1.90 -9.51
CA GLY A 193 9.10 1.27 -8.24
C GLY A 193 8.27 1.72 -7.03
N LYS A 194 8.90 2.43 -6.09
CA LYS A 194 8.30 2.84 -4.81
C LYS A 194 7.51 4.16 -4.84
N ARG A 195 7.34 4.83 -5.99
CA ARG A 195 6.95 6.27 -6.05
C ARG A 195 5.63 6.60 -6.75
N GLY A 196 4.80 5.60 -7.05
CA GLY A 196 3.46 5.78 -7.58
C GLY A 196 3.34 5.49 -9.07
N VAL A 197 2.25 5.96 -9.68
CA VAL A 197 1.89 5.69 -11.08
C VAL A 197 1.84 6.97 -11.89
N LEU A 198 2.39 6.91 -13.09
CA LEU A 198 2.19 7.89 -14.14
C LEU A 198 1.11 7.35 -15.07
N LEU A 199 0.07 8.14 -15.30
CA LEU A 199 -1.00 7.84 -16.24
C LEU A 199 -0.96 8.89 -17.35
N TRP A 200 -1.13 8.45 -18.59
CA TRP A 200 -1.22 9.31 -19.76
C TRP A 200 -2.50 8.97 -20.53
N ASP A 201 -3.42 9.94 -20.62
CA ASP A 201 -4.57 9.91 -21.52
C ASP A 201 -4.09 10.32 -22.91
N ARG A 202 -3.94 9.36 -23.81
CA ARG A 202 -3.43 9.60 -25.17
C ARG A 202 -4.42 10.34 -26.04
N GLN A 203 -5.72 10.20 -25.75
CA GLN A 203 -6.77 10.86 -26.52
C GLN A 203 -6.86 12.36 -26.20
N ARG A 204 -6.62 12.74 -24.94
CA ARG A 204 -6.66 14.14 -24.47
C ARG A 204 -5.27 14.77 -24.31
N ASP A 205 -4.22 14.00 -24.57
CA ASP A 205 -2.83 14.28 -24.26
C ASP A 205 -2.62 14.85 -22.83
N ARG A 206 -3.19 14.18 -21.84
CA ARG A 206 -3.07 14.60 -20.42
C ARG A 206 -2.27 13.60 -19.61
N ARG A 207 -1.27 14.10 -18.88
CA ARG A 207 -0.39 13.29 -18.03
C ARG A 207 -0.68 13.57 -16.57
N HIS A 208 -0.97 12.52 -15.82
CA HIS A 208 -1.24 12.55 -14.40
C HIS A 208 -0.16 11.76 -13.66
N ARG A 209 0.58 12.44 -12.78
CA ARG A 209 1.57 11.77 -11.93
C ARG A 209 1.03 11.69 -10.51
N LEU A 210 0.63 10.50 -10.11
CA LEU A 210 0.00 10.26 -8.83
C LEU A 210 0.99 9.57 -7.88
N ARG A 211 1.44 10.33 -6.88
CA ARG A 211 2.30 9.79 -5.82
C ARG A 211 1.45 9.01 -4.82
N ASN A 212 1.96 7.88 -4.33
CA ASN A 212 1.28 7.01 -3.37
C ASN A 212 -0.05 6.41 -3.87
N TRP A 213 -0.27 6.39 -5.18
CA TRP A 213 -1.39 5.70 -5.82
C TRP A 213 -0.87 4.57 -6.69
N GLN A 214 -1.64 3.50 -6.76
CA GLN A 214 -1.37 2.33 -7.58
C GLN A 214 -2.59 2.07 -8.46
N LEU A 215 -2.33 1.76 -9.73
CA LEU A 215 -3.38 1.33 -10.64
C LEU A 215 -3.78 -0.11 -10.28
N CYS A 216 -5.04 -0.29 -9.90
CA CYS A 216 -5.59 -1.60 -9.55
C CYS A 216 -6.36 -2.23 -10.71
N GLY A 217 -6.94 -1.42 -11.59
CA GLY A 217 -7.82 -1.91 -12.65
C GLY A 217 -8.25 -0.87 -13.65
N TRP A 218 -8.87 -1.36 -14.70
CA TRP A 218 -9.57 -0.58 -15.72
C TRP A 218 -11.05 -0.91 -15.66
N TYR A 219 -11.89 0.11 -15.82
CA TYR A 219 -13.32 -0.09 -16.03
C TYR A 219 -13.81 0.90 -17.05
N ARG A 220 -14.44 0.43 -18.13
CA ARG A 220 -14.88 1.26 -19.27
C ARG A 220 -13.80 2.24 -19.75
N GLU A 221 -12.57 1.76 -19.96
CA GLU A 221 -11.41 2.58 -20.36
C GLU A 221 -11.07 3.72 -19.38
N GLN A 222 -11.42 3.59 -18.10
CA GLN A 222 -11.03 4.52 -17.05
C GLN A 222 -10.10 3.85 -16.04
N PRO A 223 -9.02 4.54 -15.60
CA PRO A 223 -8.13 4.02 -14.57
C PRO A 223 -8.80 4.09 -13.19
N TRP A 224 -8.77 2.96 -12.50
CA TRP A 224 -9.15 2.83 -11.09
C TRP A 224 -7.90 2.62 -10.23
N LEU A 225 -7.84 3.38 -9.15
CA LEU A 225 -6.64 3.59 -8.36
C LEU A 225 -6.91 3.28 -6.90
N THR A 226 -5.91 2.71 -6.23
CA THR A 226 -5.91 2.50 -4.78
C THR A 226 -4.71 3.17 -4.15
N ARG A 227 -4.88 3.71 -2.94
CA ARG A 227 -3.78 4.34 -2.20
C ARG A 227 -2.91 3.28 -1.51
N ARG A 228 -3.54 2.20 -1.05
CA ARG A 228 -2.91 1.03 -0.44
C ARG A 228 -3.71 -0.23 -0.80
N GLU A 229 -3.05 -1.37 -0.71
CA GLU A 229 -3.71 -2.67 -0.87
C GLU A 229 -4.82 -2.81 0.19
N GLY A 230 -6.04 -3.16 -0.23
CA GLY A 230 -7.21 -3.28 0.64
C GLY A 230 -8.04 -2.00 0.86
N THR A 231 -7.67 -0.84 0.30
CA THR A 231 -8.55 0.34 0.29
C THR A 231 -9.54 0.30 -0.86
N VAL A 232 -10.72 0.92 -0.69
CA VAL A 232 -11.72 1.06 -1.75
C VAL A 232 -11.08 1.69 -3.00
N PRO A 233 -11.19 1.05 -4.18
CA PRO A 233 -10.76 1.62 -5.45
C PRO A 233 -11.53 2.91 -5.77
N LEU A 234 -10.84 3.90 -6.31
CA LEU A 234 -11.44 5.16 -6.75
C LEU A 234 -11.12 5.40 -8.21
N ALA A 235 -12.09 5.89 -8.98
CA ALA A 235 -11.86 6.37 -10.33
C ALA A 235 -10.92 7.59 -10.34
N LEU A 236 -10.15 7.76 -11.41
CA LEU A 236 -9.22 8.88 -11.54
C LEU A 236 -9.88 10.25 -11.33
N ALA A 237 -11.11 10.46 -11.79
CA ALA A 237 -11.85 11.72 -11.59
C ALA A 237 -11.98 12.04 -10.08
N ALA A 238 -12.43 11.07 -9.28
CA ALA A 238 -12.53 11.20 -7.83
C ALA A 238 -11.16 11.41 -7.17
N VAL A 239 -10.10 10.74 -7.65
CA VAL A 239 -8.73 10.95 -7.16
C VAL A 239 -8.23 12.38 -7.43
N LEU A 240 -8.64 12.97 -8.55
CA LEU A 240 -8.30 14.34 -8.92
C LEU A 240 -9.22 15.39 -8.26
N GLY A 241 -10.24 14.97 -7.49
CA GLY A 241 -11.25 15.86 -6.93
C GLY A 241 -12.18 16.46 -7.99
N GLN A 242 -12.30 15.80 -9.14
CA GLN A 242 -13.29 16.12 -10.16
C GLN A 242 -14.51 15.24 -9.90
N ASP A 243 -15.55 15.82 -9.30
CA ASP A 243 -16.81 15.11 -9.09
C ASP A 243 -17.31 14.57 -10.44
N ALA A 244 -17.58 13.26 -10.48
CA ALA A 244 -18.10 12.57 -11.66
C ALA A 244 -19.58 12.89 -11.93
N ASP A 245 -20.14 13.90 -11.24
CA ASP A 245 -21.56 14.24 -11.20
C ASP A 245 -21.97 15.43 -12.09
N GLU A 246 -21.14 15.90 -13.03
CA GLU A 246 -21.63 16.80 -14.08
C GLU A 246 -22.14 15.95 -15.26
N PRO A 247 -23.47 15.69 -15.39
CA PRO A 247 -24.02 15.06 -16.57
C PRO A 247 -23.71 15.92 -17.81
N PRO A 248 -23.58 15.32 -19.00
CA PRO A 248 -23.27 16.07 -20.22
C PRO A 248 -24.34 17.15 -20.43
N ARG A 249 -23.92 18.42 -20.44
CA ARG A 249 -24.77 19.56 -20.82
C ARG A 249 -25.30 19.32 -22.22
N THR A 250 -26.54 18.84 -22.31
CA THR A 250 -27.31 18.80 -23.54
C THR A 250 -27.54 20.25 -23.97
N ARG A 251 -26.91 20.65 -25.08
CA ARG A 251 -27.27 21.93 -25.72
C ARG A 251 -28.73 21.83 -26.17
N PRO A 252 -29.59 22.81 -25.89
CA PRO A 252 -30.92 22.85 -26.49
C PRO A 252 -30.76 23.00 -28.00
N ARG A 253 -31.36 22.06 -28.76
CA ARG A 253 -31.63 22.26 -30.19
C ARG A 253 -32.70 23.34 -30.27
N THR A 254 -32.32 24.52 -30.73
CA THR A 254 -33.24 25.46 -31.41
C THR A 254 -33.49 24.97 -32.82
#